data_AF-A0A969N1D8-F1
#
_entry.id   AF-A0A969N1D8-F1
#
_cell.length_a   1.000
_cell.length_b   1.000
_cell.length_c   1.000
_cell.angle_alpha   90.00
_cell.angle_beta   90.00
_cell.angle_gamma   90.00
#
_symmetry.space_group_name_H-M   'P 1'
#
loop_
_entity.id
_entity.type
_entity.pdbx_description
1 polymer ?
#
loop_
_entity_poly.entity_id
_entity_poly.type
_entity_poly.pdbx_seq_one_letter_code
_entity_poly.pdbx_strand_id
1 'polypeptide(L)'
;MLQPEAQTLLEALQPLVEPEMGWLLRLPNHEDGGELYPFVWEASKQGEFNLWSLIQSEGWSQTATLEAALESWSLPDRSGTVNGETWLLPSGDQAGILLDAAAKKVRLEHYRSLIDWLEANLQHLQAFRLSCTSEPDADPYAAVMVVGQAAEVWLSVAPSVPHATPERDFPFQAGSVTASPQPAPALEPQLQISLDQLDQILAQLGTIQVYGYYGGGYDQVHDHKLVYATGISQTAAIEQVLQIAGGTETRAFDHFKPKADSAFERQPIENLDQFLHRSFSQLRLDRICCWNREHFYISGECDSGKGISGECDPGRQAGDRIGVVLRSRFTYNP
;
A
#
# COMPACT_ATOMS: atom_id res chain seq x y z
N MET A 1 -20.08 3.98 17.99
CA MET A 1 -21.16 2.99 17.82
C MET A 1 -21.63 3.24 16.41
N LEU A 2 -21.68 2.19 15.58
CA LEU A 2 -22.11 2.29 14.19
C LEU A 2 -23.45 3.02 14.10
N GLN A 3 -23.61 3.83 13.07
CA GLN A 3 -24.91 4.38 12.74
C GLN A 3 -25.89 3.22 12.43
N PRO A 4 -27.19 3.32 12.76
CA PRO A 4 -28.15 2.23 12.57
C PRO A 4 -28.23 1.70 11.12
N GLU A 5 -28.09 2.61 10.15
CA GLU A 5 -28.06 2.27 8.72
C GLU A 5 -26.81 1.45 8.37
N ALA A 6 -25.64 1.88 8.87
CA ALA A 6 -24.38 1.17 8.72
C ALA A 6 -24.44 -0.23 9.37
N GLN A 7 -25.02 -0.34 10.56
CA GLN A 7 -25.23 -1.64 11.23
C GLN A 7 -26.11 -2.57 10.38
N THR A 8 -27.21 -2.06 9.83
CA THR A 8 -28.14 -2.85 8.99
C THR A 8 -27.46 -3.34 7.71
N LEU A 9 -26.66 -2.49 7.05
CA LEU A 9 -25.89 -2.86 5.87
C LEU A 9 -24.85 -3.94 6.19
N LEU A 10 -24.14 -3.82 7.32
CA LEU A 10 -23.18 -4.82 7.74
C LEU A 10 -23.84 -6.17 8.03
N GLU A 11 -24.98 -6.17 8.73
CA GLU A 11 -25.76 -7.39 9.01
C GLU A 11 -26.27 -8.07 7.73
N ALA A 12 -26.61 -7.29 6.70
CA ALA A 12 -27.01 -7.82 5.39
C ALA A 12 -25.81 -8.33 4.55
N LEU A 13 -24.64 -7.72 4.71
CA LEU A 13 -23.42 -8.09 3.98
C LEU A 13 -22.78 -9.37 4.51
N GLN A 14 -22.71 -9.53 5.84
CA GLN A 14 -22.07 -10.68 6.49
C GLN A 14 -22.48 -12.06 5.92
N PRO A 15 -23.78 -12.38 5.72
CA PRO A 15 -24.19 -13.68 5.17
C PRO A 15 -23.87 -13.85 3.68
N LEU A 16 -23.45 -12.80 2.97
CA LEU A 16 -23.05 -12.87 1.55
C LEU A 16 -21.56 -13.17 1.36
N VAL A 17 -20.76 -13.11 2.43
CA VAL A 17 -19.32 -13.34 2.39
C VAL A 17 -19.03 -14.72 2.96
N GLU A 18 -18.78 -15.68 2.07
CA GLU A 18 -18.35 -17.03 2.43
C GLU A 18 -16.81 -17.13 2.35
N PRO A 19 -16.13 -17.78 3.31
CA PRO A 19 -14.67 -17.93 3.30
C PRO A 19 -14.11 -18.49 1.98
N GLU A 20 -14.84 -19.40 1.35
CA GLU A 20 -14.45 -20.09 0.12
C GLU A 20 -14.41 -19.15 -1.09
N MET A 21 -15.11 -18.01 -1.04
CA MET A 21 -15.16 -17.03 -2.14
C MET A 21 -13.79 -16.43 -2.45
N GLY A 22 -12.90 -16.32 -1.47
CA GLY A 22 -11.58 -15.76 -1.68
C GLY A 22 -10.71 -16.61 -2.61
N TRP A 23 -10.95 -17.92 -2.72
CA TRP A 23 -10.30 -18.80 -3.71
C TRP A 23 -10.65 -18.46 -5.15
N LEU A 24 -11.88 -18.01 -5.38
CA LEU A 24 -12.36 -17.57 -6.70
C LEU A 24 -11.77 -16.21 -7.08
N LEU A 25 -11.30 -15.43 -6.09
CA LEU A 25 -10.67 -14.13 -6.27
C LEU A 25 -9.14 -14.20 -6.10
N ARG A 26 -8.51 -15.36 -6.34
CA ARG A 26 -7.06 -15.50 -6.15
C ARG A 26 -6.24 -14.70 -7.16
N LEU A 27 -5.22 -14.02 -6.66
CA LEU A 27 -4.14 -13.45 -7.48
C LEU A 27 -3.25 -14.57 -8.05
N PRO A 28 -2.65 -14.41 -9.24
CA PRO A 28 -1.60 -15.32 -9.68
C PRO A 28 -0.50 -15.44 -8.62
N ASN A 29 0.00 -16.66 -8.40
CA ASN A 29 1.12 -16.94 -7.49
C ASN A 29 0.81 -16.71 -6.00
N HIS A 30 -0.46 -16.47 -5.66
CA HIS A 30 -0.96 -16.46 -4.29
C HIS A 30 -1.77 -17.75 -4.09
N GLU A 31 -1.03 -18.85 -3.91
CA GLU A 31 -1.56 -20.22 -3.95
C GLU A 31 -2.34 -20.62 -2.69
N ASP A 32 -2.26 -19.81 -1.63
CA ASP A 32 -3.08 -19.94 -0.42
C ASP A 32 -4.54 -19.55 -0.65
N GLY A 33 -4.85 -18.99 -1.82
CA GLY A 33 -6.15 -18.38 -2.07
C GLY A 33 -6.26 -17.02 -1.38
N GLY A 34 -7.11 -16.16 -1.90
CA GLY A 34 -7.49 -14.98 -1.12
C GLY A 34 -8.39 -15.38 0.04
N GLU A 35 -8.45 -14.56 1.08
CA GLU A 35 -9.44 -14.62 2.14
C GLU A 35 -10.31 -13.37 2.04
N LEU A 36 -11.63 -13.56 1.93
CA LEU A 36 -12.59 -12.46 1.80
C LEU A 36 -13.33 -12.26 3.12
N TYR A 37 -13.33 -11.03 3.63
CA TYR A 37 -13.98 -10.66 4.89
C TYR A 37 -14.89 -9.45 4.74
N PRO A 38 -15.98 -9.35 5.50
CA PRO A 38 -16.67 -8.08 5.70
C PRO A 38 -15.71 -7.05 6.31
N PHE A 39 -15.84 -5.81 5.87
CA PHE A 39 -15.03 -4.67 6.29
C PHE A 39 -15.95 -3.52 6.75
N VAL A 40 -15.52 -2.85 7.82
CA VAL A 40 -16.20 -1.68 8.35
C VAL A 40 -15.18 -0.66 8.88
N TRP A 41 -15.42 0.62 8.58
CA TRP A 41 -14.72 1.75 9.18
C TRP A 41 -15.73 2.63 9.92
N GLU A 42 -15.61 2.70 11.24
CA GLU A 42 -16.44 3.57 12.08
C GLU A 42 -15.77 4.93 12.23
N ALA A 43 -16.20 5.93 11.44
CA ALA A 43 -15.58 7.26 11.45
C ALA A 43 -15.66 7.91 12.85
N SER A 44 -16.74 7.64 13.59
CA SER A 44 -16.90 8.11 14.98
C SER A 44 -15.87 7.57 15.98
N LYS A 45 -15.25 6.42 15.68
CA LYS A 45 -14.22 5.78 16.53
C LYS A 45 -12.81 5.96 15.97
N GLN A 46 -12.68 5.88 14.64
CA GLN A 46 -11.39 5.78 13.95
C GLN A 46 -10.99 7.08 13.25
N GLY A 47 -11.88 8.08 13.21
CA GLY A 47 -11.65 9.35 12.53
C GLY A 47 -11.92 9.26 11.02
N GLU A 48 -11.43 10.27 10.30
CA GLU A 48 -11.55 10.32 8.84
C GLU A 48 -10.85 9.13 8.19
N PHE A 49 -11.50 8.50 7.22
CA PHE A 49 -10.91 7.40 6.47
C PHE A 49 -9.88 7.93 5.48
N ASN A 50 -8.67 7.40 5.56
CA ASN A 50 -7.63 7.50 4.55
C ASN A 50 -6.74 6.25 4.61
N LEU A 51 -5.86 6.02 3.63
CA LEU A 51 -5.13 4.75 3.60
C LEU A 51 -4.09 4.67 4.72
N TRP A 52 -3.56 5.81 5.15
CA TRP A 52 -2.67 5.87 6.29
C TRP A 52 -3.38 5.51 7.61
N SER A 53 -4.58 6.04 7.85
CA SER A 53 -5.37 5.70 9.04
C SER A 53 -5.77 4.23 9.04
N LEU A 54 -6.06 3.65 7.87
CA LEU A 54 -6.32 2.22 7.73
C LEU A 54 -5.10 1.39 8.13
N ILE A 55 -3.93 1.69 7.56
CA ILE A 55 -2.64 1.05 7.91
C ILE A 55 -2.38 1.11 9.41
N GLN A 56 -2.59 2.28 10.04
CA GLN A 56 -2.43 2.42 11.49
C GLN A 56 -3.42 1.57 12.28
N SER A 57 -4.69 1.51 11.86
CA SER A 57 -5.73 0.74 12.55
C SER A 57 -5.51 -0.77 12.50
N GLU A 58 -4.91 -1.27 11.42
CA GLU A 58 -4.56 -2.68 11.24
C GLU A 58 -3.25 -3.07 11.97
N GLY A 59 -2.57 -2.09 12.60
CA GLY A 59 -1.29 -2.31 13.26
C GLY A 59 -0.12 -2.53 12.29
N TRP A 60 -0.28 -2.11 11.03
CA TRP A 60 0.69 -2.29 9.94
C TRP A 60 1.77 -1.20 9.90
N SER A 61 1.71 -0.24 10.82
CA SER A 61 2.74 0.77 11.02
C SER A 61 3.23 0.75 12.46
N GLN A 62 4.54 0.72 12.64
CA GLN A 62 5.21 0.82 13.94
C GLN A 62 6.27 1.93 13.89
N THR A 63 6.44 2.66 14.99
CA THR A 63 7.53 3.65 15.09
C THR A 63 8.88 2.96 14.96
N ALA A 64 9.79 3.55 14.17
CA ALA A 64 11.13 3.07 13.93
C ALA A 64 12.16 4.18 14.21
N THR A 65 13.44 3.83 14.14
CA THR A 65 14.55 4.79 14.21
C THR A 65 15.10 5.12 12.81
N LEU A 66 15.89 6.18 12.69
CA LEU A 66 16.56 6.51 11.43
C LEU A 66 17.61 5.46 11.05
N GLU A 67 18.23 4.79 12.03
CA GLU A 67 19.13 3.65 11.78
C GLU A 67 18.37 2.47 11.17
N ALA A 68 17.14 2.21 11.62
CA ALA A 68 16.28 1.20 11.00
C ALA A 68 15.89 1.59 9.56
N ALA A 69 15.73 2.88 9.28
CA ALA A 69 15.54 3.37 7.91
C ALA A 69 16.76 3.10 7.04
N LEU A 70 17.95 3.45 7.51
CA LEU A 70 19.22 3.16 6.84
C LEU A 70 19.40 1.66 6.58
N GLU A 71 19.08 0.82 7.56
CA GLU A 71 19.15 -0.63 7.42
C GLU A 71 18.16 -1.14 6.37
N SER A 72 16.90 -0.70 6.43
CA SER A 72 15.85 -1.07 5.47
C SER A 72 16.19 -0.66 4.04
N TRP A 73 16.65 0.57 3.83
CA TRP A 73 17.01 1.09 2.50
C TRP A 73 18.24 0.43 1.91
N SER A 74 19.23 0.08 2.74
CA SER A 74 20.47 -0.55 2.27
C SER A 74 20.41 -2.08 2.21
N LEU A 75 19.37 -2.71 2.77
CA LEU A 75 19.24 -4.16 2.76
C LEU A 75 19.23 -4.74 1.34
N PRO A 76 18.42 -4.23 0.39
CA PRO A 76 18.35 -4.80 -0.95
C PRO A 76 19.66 -4.64 -1.73
N ASP A 77 20.40 -3.54 -1.52
CA ASP A 77 21.75 -3.37 -2.07
C ASP A 77 22.71 -4.46 -1.59
N ARG A 78 22.60 -4.87 -0.32
CA ARG A 78 23.51 -5.85 0.28
C ARG A 78 23.16 -7.28 -0.14
N SER A 79 21.88 -7.64 -0.06
CA SER A 79 21.42 -9.01 -0.33
C SER A 79 21.12 -9.27 -1.80
N GLY A 80 20.83 -8.24 -2.59
CA GLY A 80 20.26 -8.40 -3.93
C GLY A 80 18.81 -8.90 -3.94
N THR A 81 18.15 -8.94 -2.77
CA THR A 81 16.78 -9.42 -2.60
C THR A 81 15.94 -8.43 -1.83
N VAL A 82 14.64 -8.42 -2.09
CA VAL A 82 13.68 -7.50 -1.46
C VAL A 82 13.58 -7.64 0.07
N ASN A 83 13.81 -8.83 0.62
CA ASN A 83 13.62 -9.15 2.05
C ASN A 83 14.90 -9.61 2.77
N GLY A 84 16.06 -9.54 2.12
CA GLY A 84 17.32 -10.00 2.70
C GLY A 84 17.59 -11.51 2.59
N GLU A 85 16.63 -12.32 2.11
CA GLU A 85 16.79 -13.77 2.01
C GLU A 85 17.65 -14.18 0.82
N THR A 86 18.95 -14.35 1.04
CA THR A 86 19.89 -14.69 -0.05
C THR A 86 19.76 -16.11 -0.59
N TRP A 87 18.98 -16.98 0.07
CA TRP A 87 18.67 -18.32 -0.45
C TRP A 87 17.70 -18.27 -1.65
N LEU A 88 17.01 -17.14 -1.84
CA LEU A 88 16.22 -16.79 -3.03
C LEU A 88 17.08 -16.24 -4.17
N LEU A 89 18.41 -16.42 -4.17
CA LEU A 89 19.24 -15.98 -5.29
C LEU A 89 19.54 -17.15 -6.23
N PRO A 90 19.57 -16.92 -7.56
CA PRO A 90 20.07 -17.93 -8.48
C PRO A 90 21.48 -18.39 -8.14
N SER A 91 21.76 -19.67 -8.43
CA SER A 91 23.14 -20.16 -8.47
C SER A 91 23.90 -19.46 -9.60
N GLY A 92 24.79 -18.55 -9.23
CA GLY A 92 25.42 -17.60 -10.15
C GLY A 92 24.49 -16.43 -10.45
N ASP A 93 25.00 -15.21 -10.43
CA ASP A 93 24.22 -14.01 -10.78
C ASP A 93 23.96 -13.99 -12.30
N GLN A 94 22.98 -14.76 -12.75
CA GLN A 94 22.70 -14.96 -14.17
C GLN A 94 22.28 -13.67 -14.87
N ALA A 95 21.70 -12.72 -14.11
CA ALA A 95 21.21 -11.45 -14.64
C ALA A 95 22.17 -10.26 -14.41
N GLY A 96 23.29 -10.47 -13.70
CA GLY A 96 24.22 -9.38 -13.37
C GLY A 96 23.61 -8.32 -12.45
N ILE A 97 22.66 -8.72 -11.60
CA ILE A 97 21.89 -7.83 -10.73
C ILE A 97 22.67 -7.47 -9.47
N LEU A 98 23.55 -8.36 -8.99
CA LEU A 98 24.25 -8.16 -7.74
C LEU A 98 25.30 -7.06 -7.87
N LEU A 99 25.19 -6.07 -6.99
CA LEU A 99 26.19 -5.02 -6.87
C LEU A 99 27.53 -5.60 -6.41
N ASP A 100 28.63 -5.05 -6.92
CA ASP A 100 29.95 -5.33 -6.37
C ASP A 100 30.17 -4.63 -5.02
N ALA A 101 31.26 -5.01 -4.32
CA ALA A 101 31.57 -4.48 -3.00
C ALA A 101 31.84 -2.97 -3.00
N ALA A 102 32.41 -2.42 -4.07
CA ALA A 102 32.70 -0.99 -4.18
C ALA A 102 31.41 -0.19 -4.35
N ALA A 103 30.51 -0.65 -5.22
CA ALA A 103 29.19 -0.08 -5.45
C ALA A 103 28.36 -0.09 -4.15
N LYS A 104 28.31 -1.22 -3.42
CA LYS A 104 27.62 -1.30 -2.12
C LYS A 104 28.14 -0.27 -1.11
N LYS A 105 29.46 -0.09 -1.06
CA LYS A 105 30.08 0.89 -0.15
C LYS A 105 29.69 2.33 -0.51
N VAL A 106 29.79 2.70 -1.79
CA VAL A 106 29.44 4.05 -2.27
C VAL A 106 27.97 4.36 -2.00
N ARG A 107 27.07 3.41 -2.25
CA ARG A 107 25.63 3.58 -1.98
C ARG A 107 25.33 3.74 -0.50
N LEU A 108 26.01 3.00 0.37
CA LEU A 108 25.89 3.19 1.83
C LEU A 108 26.29 4.60 2.27
N GLU A 109 27.32 5.19 1.65
CA GLU A 109 27.73 6.58 1.89
C GLU A 109 26.63 7.57 1.43
N HIS A 110 25.96 7.30 0.31
CA HIS A 110 24.83 8.11 -0.16
C HIS A 110 23.60 8.00 0.76
N TYR A 111 23.26 6.81 1.26
CA TYR A 111 22.17 6.68 2.24
C TYR A 111 22.48 7.42 3.55
N ARG A 112 23.73 7.40 4.02
CA ARG A 112 24.14 8.19 5.18
C ARG A 112 24.01 9.69 4.91
N SER A 113 24.47 10.13 3.74
CA SER A 113 24.31 11.53 3.31
C SER A 113 22.85 11.96 3.25
N LEU A 114 21.95 11.05 2.86
CA LEU A 114 20.51 11.28 2.89
C LEU A 114 19.99 11.46 4.32
N ILE A 115 20.37 10.57 5.25
CA ILE A 115 19.97 10.70 6.66
C ILE A 115 20.49 12.01 7.25
N ASP A 116 21.78 12.32 7.07
CA ASP A 116 22.39 13.57 7.54
C ASP A 116 21.65 14.80 6.97
N TRP A 117 21.26 14.74 5.69
CA TRP A 117 20.48 15.80 5.06
C TRP A 117 19.08 15.94 5.67
N LEU A 118 18.38 14.83 5.90
CA LEU A 118 17.06 14.84 6.53
C LEU A 118 17.15 15.46 7.94
N GLU A 119 18.12 15.04 8.75
CA GLU A 119 18.35 15.57 10.10
C GLU A 119 18.70 17.06 10.13
N ALA A 120 19.48 17.54 9.17
CA ALA A 120 19.87 18.94 9.10
C ALA A 120 18.74 19.87 8.61
N ASN A 121 17.81 19.35 7.79
CA ASN A 121 16.83 20.17 7.08
C ASN A 121 15.38 20.00 7.59
N LEU A 122 15.08 18.91 8.30
CA LEU A 122 13.72 18.60 8.77
C LEU A 122 13.62 18.64 10.30
N GLN A 123 12.51 19.19 10.77
CA GLN A 123 12.05 19.13 12.15
C GLN A 123 11.06 17.98 12.31
N HIS A 124 10.77 17.59 13.56
CA HIS A 124 9.76 16.56 13.87
C HIS A 124 9.95 15.24 13.09
N LEU A 125 11.21 14.85 12.86
CA LEU A 125 11.55 13.62 12.16
C LEU A 125 10.98 12.40 12.89
N GLN A 126 10.30 11.56 12.12
CA GLN A 126 9.74 10.29 12.55
C GLN A 126 10.01 9.25 11.47
N ALA A 127 10.28 8.02 11.91
CA ALA A 127 10.38 6.88 11.01
C ALA A 127 9.28 5.87 11.34
N PHE A 128 8.74 5.22 10.32
CA PHE A 128 7.70 4.21 10.43
C PHE A 128 8.09 2.96 9.67
N ARG A 129 8.14 1.83 10.38
CA ARG A 129 8.24 0.50 9.79
C ARG A 129 6.85 0.06 9.34
N LEU A 130 6.75 -0.30 8.07
CA LEU A 130 5.53 -0.73 7.40
C LEU A 130 5.60 -2.23 7.09
N SER A 131 4.54 -2.96 7.45
CA SER A 131 4.37 -4.38 7.14
C SER A 131 2.89 -4.70 7.02
N CYS A 132 2.51 -5.68 6.20
CA CYS A 132 1.09 -6.07 6.04
C CYS A 132 0.72 -7.21 7.01
N THR A 133 1.29 -7.15 8.21
CA THR A 133 1.02 -8.05 9.34
C THR A 133 1.22 -7.29 10.63
N SER A 134 0.40 -7.63 11.63
CA SER A 134 0.58 -7.15 13.01
C SER A 134 1.64 -7.95 13.77
N GLU A 135 2.03 -9.12 13.26
CA GLU A 135 3.00 -10.02 13.89
C GLU A 135 4.42 -9.72 13.35
N PRO A 136 5.35 -9.21 14.18
CA PRO A 136 6.67 -8.75 13.74
C PRO A 136 7.51 -9.82 13.01
N ASP A 137 7.33 -11.09 13.37
CA ASP A 137 8.10 -12.22 12.84
C ASP A 137 7.40 -12.96 11.68
N ALA A 138 6.16 -12.58 11.35
CA ALA A 138 5.35 -13.27 10.34
C ALA A 138 5.57 -12.76 8.91
N ASP A 139 6.34 -11.69 8.74
CA ASP A 139 6.63 -11.10 7.44
C ASP A 139 8.13 -10.76 7.32
N PRO A 140 8.86 -11.43 6.41
CA PRO A 140 10.26 -11.13 6.17
C PRO A 140 10.48 -9.76 5.51
N TYR A 141 9.43 -9.12 4.98
CA TYR A 141 9.52 -7.80 4.37
C TYR A 141 8.94 -6.71 5.27
N ALA A 142 9.77 -5.70 5.52
CA ALA A 142 9.33 -4.46 6.09
C ALA A 142 10.09 -3.28 5.47
N ALA A 143 9.33 -2.32 4.96
CA ALA A 143 9.86 -1.06 4.46
C ALA A 143 9.83 -0.04 5.58
N VAL A 144 10.89 0.75 5.73
CA VAL A 144 10.88 1.89 6.65
C VAL A 144 10.78 3.18 5.84
N MET A 145 9.78 4.01 6.17
CA MET A 145 9.68 5.37 5.65
C MET A 145 10.10 6.39 6.70
N VAL A 146 10.56 7.55 6.26
CA VAL A 146 10.93 8.68 7.13
C VAL A 146 10.10 9.89 6.72
N VAL A 147 9.53 10.59 7.69
CA VAL A 147 8.76 11.81 7.47
C VAL A 147 9.23 12.90 8.43
N GLY A 148 9.26 14.14 7.96
CA GLY A 148 9.60 15.30 8.77
C GLY A 148 9.02 16.57 8.17
N GLN A 149 9.18 17.68 8.88
CA GLN A 149 8.60 18.97 8.53
C GLN A 149 9.71 19.99 8.21
N ALA A 150 9.58 20.68 7.08
CA ALA A 150 10.38 21.84 6.70
C ALA A 150 9.48 23.06 6.58
N ALA A 151 9.58 23.98 7.55
CA ALA A 151 8.66 25.11 7.68
C ALA A 151 7.19 24.64 7.71
N GLU A 152 6.36 25.05 6.74
CA GLU A 152 4.94 24.68 6.65
C GLU A 152 4.68 23.44 5.78
N VAL A 153 5.73 22.76 5.32
CA VAL A 153 5.64 21.63 4.40
C VAL A 153 6.16 20.36 5.06
N TRP A 154 5.44 19.27 4.90
CA TRP A 154 5.88 17.93 5.29
C TRP A 154 6.56 17.24 4.12
N LEU A 155 7.64 16.53 4.38
CA LEU A 155 8.38 15.73 3.42
C LEU A 155 8.46 14.30 3.93
N SER A 156 8.15 13.33 3.07
CA SER A 156 8.25 11.91 3.37
C SER A 156 9.11 11.20 2.33
N VAL A 157 9.98 10.29 2.76
CA VAL A 157 10.86 9.45 1.93
C VAL A 157 10.56 7.99 2.23
N ALA A 158 10.41 7.17 1.19
CA ALA A 158 10.18 5.73 1.32
C ALA A 158 10.89 4.96 0.20
N PRO A 159 11.25 3.68 0.41
CA PRO A 159 11.67 2.81 -0.68
C PRO A 159 10.47 2.42 -1.56
N SER A 160 10.73 2.14 -2.83
CA SER A 160 9.73 1.50 -3.70
C SER A 160 9.35 0.14 -3.15
N VAL A 161 8.06 -0.18 -3.27
CA VAL A 161 7.47 -1.45 -2.86
C VAL A 161 7.35 -2.35 -4.09
N PRO A 162 8.02 -3.52 -4.11
CA PRO A 162 7.87 -4.47 -5.21
C PRO A 162 6.46 -5.05 -5.21
N HIS A 163 5.92 -5.40 -6.38
CA HIS A 163 4.60 -6.02 -6.50
C HIS A 163 4.74 -7.46 -7.02
N ALA A 164 4.27 -8.43 -6.25
CA ALA A 164 4.31 -9.84 -6.67
C ALA A 164 3.32 -10.15 -7.80
N THR A 165 2.24 -9.37 -7.89
CA THR A 165 1.17 -9.56 -8.89
C THR A 165 1.05 -8.35 -9.83
N PRO A 166 1.12 -8.56 -11.16
CA PRO A 166 0.86 -7.49 -12.12
C PRO A 166 -0.63 -7.15 -12.20
N GLU A 167 -0.94 -5.87 -12.39
CA GLU A 167 -2.32 -5.34 -12.31
C GLU A 167 -3.32 -6.00 -13.26
N ARG A 168 -2.87 -6.41 -14.46
CA ARG A 168 -3.72 -7.05 -15.48
C ARG A 168 -4.37 -8.34 -14.97
N ASP A 169 -3.78 -8.95 -13.94
CA ASP A 169 -4.18 -10.22 -13.39
C ASP A 169 -4.98 -10.08 -12.07
N PHE A 170 -5.33 -8.85 -11.69
CA PHE A 170 -6.22 -8.61 -10.55
C PHE A 170 -7.61 -9.22 -10.79
N PRO A 171 -8.24 -9.78 -9.74
CA PRO A 171 -9.55 -10.43 -9.82
C PRO A 171 -10.70 -9.42 -9.84
N PHE A 172 -10.46 -8.21 -10.36
CA PHE A 172 -11.41 -7.10 -10.39
C PHE A 172 -11.33 -6.31 -11.70
N GLN A 173 -12.42 -5.62 -12.02
CA GLN A 173 -12.46 -4.50 -12.92
C GLN A 173 -12.44 -3.22 -12.08
N ALA A 174 -11.52 -2.32 -12.42
CA ALA A 174 -11.38 -1.05 -11.74
C ALA A 174 -11.08 0.05 -12.75
N GLY A 175 -11.47 1.28 -12.40
CA GLY A 175 -11.12 2.47 -13.17
C GLY A 175 -9.64 2.80 -13.10
N SER A 176 -9.27 3.94 -13.69
CA SER A 176 -7.93 4.49 -13.55
C SER A 176 -7.59 4.80 -12.09
N VAL A 177 -6.30 4.80 -11.79
CA VAL A 177 -5.78 5.24 -10.49
C VAL A 177 -6.27 6.65 -10.21
N THR A 178 -6.99 6.81 -9.11
CA THR A 178 -7.28 8.12 -8.57
C THR A 178 -5.98 8.63 -7.98
N ALA A 179 -5.36 9.60 -8.65
CA ALA A 179 -4.25 10.32 -8.05
C ALA A 179 -4.74 10.89 -6.71
N SER A 180 -3.99 10.68 -5.62
CA SER A 180 -4.19 11.52 -4.44
C SER A 180 -4.19 12.97 -4.92
N PRO A 181 -5.08 13.84 -4.42
CA PRO A 181 -5.10 15.22 -4.83
C PRO A 181 -3.70 15.78 -4.56
N GLN A 182 -2.89 15.88 -5.61
CA GLN A 182 -1.61 16.54 -5.52
C GLN A 182 -1.97 17.96 -5.12
N PRO A 183 -1.44 18.50 -4.02
CA PRO A 183 -1.51 19.94 -3.84
C PRO A 183 -0.97 20.52 -5.15
N ALA A 184 -1.75 21.43 -5.76
CA ALA A 184 -1.33 22.12 -6.96
C ALA A 184 0.12 22.59 -6.79
N PRO A 185 0.93 22.72 -7.86
CA PRO A 185 2.36 23.07 -7.79
C PRO A 185 2.68 24.45 -7.15
N ALA A 186 1.76 25.05 -6.42
CA ALA A 186 1.91 26.28 -5.65
C ALA A 186 2.63 26.13 -4.29
N LEU A 187 3.32 25.02 -4.02
CA LEU A 187 4.13 24.83 -2.79
C LEU A 187 5.59 25.29 -2.93
N GLU A 188 6.09 25.56 -4.13
CA GLU A 188 7.45 26.07 -4.35
C GLU A 188 7.81 27.34 -3.54
N PRO A 189 6.91 28.32 -3.30
CA PRO A 189 7.27 29.49 -2.50
C PRO A 189 7.29 29.23 -0.98
N GLN A 190 6.84 28.06 -0.50
CA GLN A 190 6.74 27.75 0.95
C GLN A 190 7.84 26.82 1.47
N LEU A 191 8.54 26.12 0.57
CA LEU A 191 9.70 25.31 0.93
C LEU A 191 10.90 26.23 1.18
N GLN A 192 11.30 26.37 2.45
CA GLN A 192 12.56 27.04 2.82
C GLN A 192 13.79 26.13 2.59
N ILE A 193 13.58 24.89 2.13
CA ILE A 193 14.62 23.91 1.87
C ILE A 193 14.76 23.67 0.35
N SER A 194 16.00 23.57 -0.12
CA SER A 194 16.31 23.27 -1.52
C SER A 194 16.16 21.77 -1.77
N LEU A 195 15.14 21.37 -2.53
CA LEU A 195 14.95 19.96 -2.92
C LEU A 195 16.03 19.47 -3.90
N ASP A 196 16.74 20.38 -4.60
CA ASP A 196 17.83 20.02 -5.53
C ASP A 196 18.90 19.11 -4.91
N GLN A 197 19.25 19.32 -3.63
CA GLN A 197 20.25 18.49 -2.96
C GLN A 197 19.69 17.09 -2.66
N LEU A 198 18.43 17.01 -2.26
CA LEU A 198 17.74 15.73 -2.09
C LEU A 198 17.67 14.99 -3.44
N ASP A 199 17.26 15.66 -4.50
CA ASP A 199 17.20 15.11 -5.86
C ASP A 199 18.57 14.61 -6.32
N GLN A 200 19.65 15.34 -6.04
CA GLN A 200 21.01 14.90 -6.35
C GLN A 200 21.40 13.64 -5.58
N ILE A 201 21.11 13.56 -4.27
CA ILE A 201 21.40 12.36 -3.47
C ILE A 201 20.59 11.17 -3.99
N LEU A 202 19.31 11.36 -4.28
CA LEU A 202 18.44 10.32 -4.83
C LEU A 202 18.84 9.90 -6.25
N ALA A 203 19.34 10.83 -7.08
CA ALA A 203 19.87 10.52 -8.41
C ALA A 203 21.18 9.71 -8.34
N GLN A 204 22.04 9.99 -7.36
CA GLN A 204 23.25 9.20 -7.09
C GLN A 204 22.92 7.80 -6.58
N LEU A 205 21.87 7.68 -5.76
CA LEU A 205 21.31 6.38 -5.39
C LEU A 205 20.64 5.70 -6.59
N GLY A 206 19.94 6.40 -7.48
CA GLY A 206 19.33 5.82 -8.67
C GLY A 206 18.44 4.59 -8.38
N THR A 207 18.19 3.81 -9.44
CA THR A 207 17.45 2.55 -9.36
C THR A 207 18.41 1.38 -9.45
N ILE A 208 18.19 0.34 -8.64
CA ILE A 208 18.81 -0.98 -8.82
C ILE A 208 17.73 -2.03 -9.10
N GLN A 209 18.11 -3.14 -9.70
CA GLN A 209 17.26 -4.32 -9.77
C GLN A 209 17.45 -5.15 -8.51
N VAL A 210 16.39 -5.78 -8.02
CA VAL A 210 16.45 -6.71 -6.89
C VAL A 210 15.57 -7.92 -7.16
N TYR A 211 16.01 -9.08 -6.70
CA TYR A 211 15.22 -10.31 -6.79
C TYR A 211 14.06 -10.26 -5.78
N GLY A 212 12.85 -10.57 -6.26
CA GLY A 212 11.70 -10.87 -5.43
C GLY A 212 11.77 -12.32 -4.96
N TYR A 213 10.86 -13.15 -5.47
CA TYR A 213 10.95 -14.60 -5.35
C TYR A 213 11.71 -15.20 -6.55
N TYR A 214 12.70 -16.03 -6.26
CA TYR A 214 13.43 -16.85 -7.23
C TYR A 214 13.30 -18.32 -6.86
N GLY A 215 12.61 -19.11 -7.70
CA GLY A 215 12.33 -20.52 -7.43
C GLY A 215 11.00 -20.98 -8.03
N GLY A 216 10.82 -22.28 -8.29
CA GLY A 216 9.55 -22.86 -8.79
C GLY A 216 9.05 -22.31 -10.13
N GLY A 217 9.94 -21.70 -10.93
CA GLY A 217 9.59 -21.04 -12.20
C GLY A 217 9.22 -19.55 -12.06
N TYR A 218 9.33 -18.98 -10.86
CA TYR A 218 9.22 -17.54 -10.63
C TYR A 218 10.61 -16.90 -10.75
N ASP A 219 10.78 -16.04 -11.75
CA ASP A 219 11.98 -15.22 -11.98
C ASP A 219 11.60 -13.73 -11.84
N GLN A 220 11.09 -13.34 -10.66
CA GLN A 220 10.62 -11.97 -10.44
C GLN A 220 11.78 -11.05 -10.05
N VAL A 221 11.95 -9.98 -10.83
CA VAL A 221 12.90 -8.90 -10.57
C VAL A 221 12.14 -7.58 -10.50
N HIS A 222 12.53 -6.71 -9.58
CA HIS A 222 11.87 -5.44 -9.34
C HIS A 222 12.85 -4.28 -9.31
N ASP A 223 12.37 -3.11 -9.74
CA ASP A 223 13.04 -1.83 -9.54
C ASP A 223 12.99 -1.44 -8.05
N HIS A 224 14.17 -1.31 -7.44
CA HIS A 224 14.33 -0.73 -6.12
C HIS A 224 14.95 0.67 -6.22
N LYS A 225 14.26 1.66 -5.65
CA LYS A 225 14.71 3.06 -5.54
C LYS A 225 14.09 3.71 -4.32
N LEU A 226 14.67 4.81 -3.86
CA LEU A 226 13.99 5.70 -2.91
C LEU A 226 13.15 6.73 -3.68
N VAL A 227 12.00 7.06 -3.13
CA VAL A 227 11.09 8.09 -3.63
C VAL A 227 10.72 9.03 -2.49
N TYR A 228 10.33 10.25 -2.82
CA TYR A 228 9.84 11.20 -1.83
C TYR A 228 8.58 11.91 -2.33
N ALA A 229 7.84 12.47 -1.38
CA ALA A 229 6.72 13.35 -1.63
C ALA A 229 6.65 14.46 -0.59
N THR A 230 6.00 15.55 -0.96
CA THR A 230 5.72 16.68 -0.06
C THR A 230 4.22 16.86 0.14
N GLY A 231 3.79 17.37 1.30
CA GLY A 231 2.39 17.64 1.60
C GLY A 231 2.20 18.80 2.56
N ILE A 232 1.01 19.38 2.56
CA ILE A 232 0.61 20.44 3.51
C ILE A 232 0.36 19.90 4.93
N SER A 233 0.33 18.59 5.08
CA SER A 233 0.18 17.88 6.34
C SER A 233 1.03 16.60 6.31
N GLN A 234 1.33 16.07 7.50
CA GLN A 234 2.06 14.82 7.63
C GLN A 234 1.37 13.68 6.90
N THR A 235 0.06 13.52 7.11
CA THR A 235 -0.77 12.50 6.45
C THR A 235 -0.71 12.64 4.93
N ALA A 236 -0.83 13.86 4.39
CA ALA A 236 -0.77 14.08 2.95
C ALA A 236 0.59 13.73 2.34
N ALA A 237 1.70 14.01 3.04
CA ALA A 237 3.03 13.63 2.58
C ALA A 237 3.23 12.10 2.61
N ILE A 238 2.72 11.44 3.66
CA ILE A 238 2.75 9.98 3.80
C ILE A 238 1.94 9.30 2.70
N GLU A 239 0.68 9.68 2.51
CA GLU A 239 -0.19 9.05 1.50
C GLU A 239 0.37 9.21 0.08
N GLN A 240 0.91 10.39 -0.23
CA GLN A 240 1.54 10.63 -1.53
C GLN A 240 2.80 9.77 -1.70
N VAL A 241 3.68 9.67 -0.70
CA VAL A 241 4.90 8.87 -0.85
C VAL A 241 4.56 7.38 -0.95
N LEU A 242 3.56 6.89 -0.20
CA LEU A 242 3.11 5.50 -0.28
C LEU A 242 2.51 5.20 -1.65
N GLN A 243 1.77 6.13 -2.25
CA GLN A 243 1.25 5.97 -3.60
C GLN A 243 2.37 5.95 -4.65
N ILE A 244 3.35 6.87 -4.57
CA ILE A 244 4.50 6.92 -5.49
C ILE A 244 5.39 5.68 -5.34
N ALA A 245 5.57 5.20 -4.11
CA ALA A 245 6.32 3.99 -3.81
C ALA A 245 5.61 2.71 -4.28
N GLY A 246 4.32 2.79 -4.62
CA GLY A 246 3.49 1.63 -4.95
C GLY A 246 3.00 0.85 -3.73
N GLY A 247 3.16 1.36 -2.51
CA GLY A 247 2.64 0.72 -1.30
C GLY A 247 1.12 0.85 -1.16
N THR A 248 0.53 1.89 -1.75
CA THR A 248 -0.91 2.14 -1.69
C THR A 248 -1.49 2.60 -3.01
N GLU A 249 -2.74 2.29 -3.26
CA GLU A 249 -3.43 2.71 -4.46
C GLU A 249 -4.94 2.80 -4.26
N THR A 250 -5.58 3.74 -4.96
CA THR A 250 -7.02 3.92 -4.94
C THR A 250 -7.56 3.97 -6.36
N ARG A 251 -8.66 3.26 -6.61
CA ARG A 251 -9.39 3.24 -7.87
C ARG A 251 -10.90 3.28 -7.63
N ALA A 252 -11.67 3.65 -8.64
CA ALA A 252 -13.09 3.33 -8.67
C ALA A 252 -13.26 1.83 -8.88
N PHE A 253 -14.06 1.17 -8.03
CA PHE A 253 -14.39 -0.24 -8.21
C PHE A 253 -15.54 -0.37 -9.21
N ASP A 254 -15.42 -1.32 -10.13
CA ASP A 254 -16.45 -1.62 -11.13
C ASP A 254 -17.06 -2.99 -10.86
N HIS A 255 -16.37 -4.10 -11.06
CA HIS A 255 -16.93 -5.44 -10.82
C HIS A 255 -15.89 -6.47 -10.38
N PHE A 256 -16.30 -7.53 -9.69
CA PHE A 256 -15.44 -8.70 -9.50
C PHE A 256 -15.22 -9.48 -10.81
N LYS A 257 -14.06 -10.15 -10.93
CA LYS A 257 -13.71 -11.07 -12.02
C LYS A 257 -13.32 -12.45 -11.45
N PRO A 258 -14.29 -13.24 -10.96
CA PRO A 258 -13.98 -14.53 -10.35
C PRO A 258 -13.40 -15.53 -11.37
N LYS A 259 -12.36 -16.24 -10.96
CA LYS A 259 -11.81 -17.41 -11.64
C LYS A 259 -12.67 -18.63 -11.28
N ALA A 260 -13.80 -18.77 -11.96
CA ALA A 260 -14.75 -19.85 -11.74
C ALA A 260 -15.08 -20.55 -13.06
N ASP A 261 -15.09 -21.89 -13.03
CA ASP A 261 -15.32 -22.74 -14.20
C ASP A 261 -16.83 -22.95 -14.46
N SER A 262 -17.66 -22.78 -13.44
CA SER A 262 -19.11 -22.92 -13.52
C SER A 262 -19.86 -21.65 -13.10
N ALA A 263 -21.09 -21.51 -13.58
CA ALA A 263 -21.98 -20.42 -13.14
C ALA A 263 -22.39 -20.55 -11.65
N PHE A 264 -22.46 -21.78 -11.14
CA PHE A 264 -22.80 -22.03 -9.73
C PHE A 264 -21.76 -21.44 -8.78
N GLU A 265 -20.47 -21.59 -9.10
CA GLU A 265 -19.36 -21.00 -8.33
C GLU A 265 -19.33 -19.48 -8.46
N ARG A 266 -19.80 -18.90 -9.57
CA ARG A 266 -19.84 -17.43 -9.75
C ARG A 266 -20.97 -16.77 -8.97
N GLN A 267 -22.07 -17.48 -8.75
CA GLN A 267 -23.29 -16.90 -8.19
C GLN A 267 -23.08 -16.18 -6.84
N PRO A 268 -22.30 -16.70 -5.86
CA PRO A 268 -22.03 -15.98 -4.62
C PRO A 268 -21.32 -14.65 -4.85
N ILE A 269 -20.32 -14.61 -5.74
CA ILE A 269 -19.56 -13.40 -6.09
C ILE A 269 -20.47 -12.40 -6.80
N GLU A 270 -21.30 -12.85 -7.74
CA GLU A 270 -22.26 -12.00 -8.45
C GLU A 270 -23.33 -11.42 -7.50
N ASN A 271 -23.77 -12.19 -6.51
CA ASN A 271 -24.71 -11.72 -5.48
C ASN A 271 -24.08 -10.64 -4.60
N LEU A 272 -22.83 -10.83 -4.18
CA LEU A 272 -22.07 -9.84 -3.43
C LEU A 272 -21.86 -8.56 -4.26
N ASP A 273 -21.45 -8.69 -5.52
CA ASP A 273 -21.26 -7.57 -6.43
C ASP A 273 -22.55 -6.74 -6.59
N GLN A 274 -23.68 -7.41 -6.86
CA GLN A 274 -24.99 -6.76 -6.95
C GLN A 274 -25.41 -6.08 -5.65
N PHE A 275 -25.13 -6.70 -4.51
CA PHE A 275 -25.41 -6.10 -3.20
C PHE A 275 -24.64 -4.79 -3.02
N LEU A 276 -23.33 -4.79 -3.30
CA LEU A 276 -22.49 -3.59 -3.15
C LEU A 276 -23.00 -2.46 -4.06
N HIS A 277 -23.26 -2.72 -5.34
CA HIS A 277 -23.74 -1.69 -6.29
C HIS A 277 -25.14 -1.16 -5.99
N ARG A 278 -26.01 -1.97 -5.38
CA ARG A 278 -27.33 -1.51 -4.93
C ARG A 278 -27.25 -0.68 -3.66
N SER A 279 -26.25 -0.95 -2.82
CA SER A 279 -26.12 -0.32 -1.49
C SER A 279 -25.35 1.00 -1.55
N PHE A 280 -24.43 1.16 -2.50
CA PHE A 280 -23.53 2.31 -2.55
C PHE A 280 -23.56 2.98 -3.93
N SER A 281 -23.70 4.31 -3.95
CA SER A 281 -23.65 5.09 -5.19
C SER A 281 -22.24 5.19 -5.80
N GLN A 282 -21.22 5.03 -4.96
CA GLN A 282 -19.82 5.02 -5.36
C GLN A 282 -19.09 3.95 -4.57
N LEU A 283 -18.44 3.05 -5.29
CA LEU A 283 -17.56 2.03 -4.72
C LEU A 283 -16.11 2.38 -5.03
N ARG A 284 -15.27 2.23 -4.00
CA ARG A 284 -13.85 2.48 -4.04
C ARG A 284 -13.11 1.17 -3.83
N LEU A 285 -12.07 0.95 -4.64
CA LEU A 285 -11.08 -0.11 -4.48
C LEU A 285 -9.81 0.53 -3.94
N ASP A 286 -9.45 0.18 -2.71
CA ASP A 286 -8.22 0.58 -2.06
C ASP A 286 -7.29 -0.63 -1.96
N ARG A 287 -6.08 -0.50 -2.50
CA ARG A 287 -5.03 -1.52 -2.47
C ARG A 287 -3.93 -1.10 -1.50
N ILE A 288 -3.51 -2.02 -0.65
CA ILE A 288 -2.33 -1.90 0.21
C ILE A 288 -1.41 -3.08 -0.13
N CYS A 289 -0.16 -2.81 -0.46
CA CYS A 289 0.84 -3.78 -0.88
C CYS A 289 2.08 -3.70 0.02
N CYS A 290 2.55 -4.86 0.49
CA CYS A 290 3.83 -5.01 1.18
C CYS A 290 4.58 -6.19 0.58
N TRP A 291 5.00 -6.05 -0.69
CA TRP A 291 5.67 -7.09 -1.46
C TRP A 291 4.83 -8.35 -1.70
N ASN A 292 4.90 -9.30 -0.77
CA ASN A 292 4.31 -10.64 -0.87
C ASN A 292 2.93 -10.70 -0.19
N ARG A 293 2.41 -9.57 0.27
CA ARG A 293 1.07 -9.43 0.82
C ARG A 293 0.35 -8.29 0.11
N GLU A 294 -0.87 -8.58 -0.32
CA GLU A 294 -1.74 -7.61 -0.97
C GLU A 294 -3.12 -7.67 -0.35
N HIS A 295 -3.65 -6.49 -0.04
CA HIS A 295 -4.96 -6.31 0.57
C HIS A 295 -5.78 -5.36 -0.28
N PHE A 296 -6.98 -5.79 -0.68
CA PHE A 296 -7.91 -5.00 -1.48
C PHE A 296 -9.17 -4.75 -0.68
N TYR A 297 -9.40 -3.50 -0.31
CA TYR A 297 -10.60 -3.04 0.36
C TYR A 297 -11.56 -2.48 -0.68
N ILE A 298 -12.73 -3.09 -0.81
CA ILE A 298 -13.81 -2.63 -1.68
C ILE A 298 -14.88 -2.08 -0.77
N SER A 299 -15.08 -0.76 -0.76
CA SER A 299 -16.00 -0.12 0.18
C SER A 299 -16.75 1.06 -0.43
N GLY A 300 -17.93 1.32 0.11
CA GLY A 300 -18.71 2.53 -0.13
C GLY A 300 -18.95 3.30 1.16
N GLU A 301 -19.21 4.60 1.03
CA GLU A 301 -19.60 5.45 2.16
C GLU A 301 -21.10 5.32 2.42
N CYS A 302 -21.46 5.17 3.70
CA CYS A 302 -22.85 5.25 4.12
C CYS A 302 -23.24 6.72 4.20
N ASP A 303 -24.16 7.15 3.32
CA ASP A 303 -24.75 8.49 3.38
C ASP A 303 -25.54 8.63 4.68
N SER A 304 -25.00 9.34 5.67
CA SER A 304 -25.58 9.51 7.02
C SER A 304 -26.84 10.38 7.07
N GLY A 305 -27.84 10.08 6.23
CA GLY A 305 -29.11 10.80 6.17
C GLY A 305 -29.67 11.02 4.78
N LYS A 306 -29.41 10.11 3.83
CA LYS A 306 -30.31 9.98 2.67
C LYS A 306 -31.21 8.78 2.88
N GLY A 307 -32.46 9.03 3.27
CA GLY A 307 -33.53 8.19 2.77
C GLY A 307 -33.59 8.35 1.25
N ILE A 308 -32.92 7.46 0.50
CA ILE A 308 -33.04 7.19 -0.96
C ILE A 308 -32.96 8.42 -1.91
N SER A 309 -32.71 9.66 -1.44
CA SER A 309 -32.82 10.87 -2.27
C SER A 309 -31.61 11.81 -2.13
N GLY A 310 -30.68 11.64 -3.06
CA GLY A 310 -30.33 12.69 -4.02
C GLY A 310 -29.33 13.82 -3.69
N GLU A 311 -29.20 14.34 -2.47
CA GLU A 311 -28.37 15.56 -2.27
C GLU A 311 -27.25 15.40 -1.22
N CYS A 312 -26.00 15.70 -1.61
CA CYS A 312 -24.82 15.71 -0.76
C CYS A 312 -24.58 17.12 -0.20
N ASP A 313 -24.54 17.24 1.14
CA ASP A 313 -24.17 18.48 1.85
C ASP A 313 -22.64 18.60 1.95
N PRO A 314 -22.01 19.68 1.44
CA PRO A 314 -20.55 19.87 1.46
C PRO A 314 -19.95 20.12 2.86
N GLY A 315 -20.76 20.21 3.93
CA GLY A 315 -20.30 20.32 5.32
C GLY A 315 -20.29 19.01 6.13
N ARG A 316 -20.56 17.86 5.50
CA ARG A 316 -20.80 16.59 6.21
C ARG A 316 -19.50 15.96 6.74
N GLN A 317 -19.51 15.52 8.00
CA GLN A 317 -18.47 14.63 8.54
C GLN A 317 -18.40 13.36 7.68
N ALA A 318 -17.18 12.94 7.31
CA ALA A 318 -16.95 11.72 6.55
C ALA A 318 -17.72 10.53 7.17
N GLY A 319 -18.50 9.83 6.35
CA GLY A 319 -19.39 8.76 6.79
C GLY A 319 -18.65 7.48 7.17
N ASP A 320 -19.33 6.60 7.90
CA ASP A 320 -18.87 5.23 8.11
C ASP A 320 -18.71 4.55 6.73
N ARG A 321 -17.69 3.69 6.57
CA ARG A 321 -17.50 2.90 5.35
C ARG A 321 -17.79 1.44 5.60
N ILE A 322 -18.41 0.79 4.61
CA ILE A 322 -18.75 -0.63 4.65
C ILE A 322 -18.38 -1.27 3.32
N GLY A 323 -17.92 -2.51 3.39
CA GLY A 323 -17.73 -3.34 2.21
C GLY A 323 -16.98 -4.60 2.56
N VAL A 324 -16.04 -5.00 1.70
CA VAL A 324 -15.26 -6.24 1.89
C VAL A 324 -13.76 -5.97 1.77
N VAL A 325 -12.96 -6.81 2.39
CA VAL A 325 -11.51 -6.87 2.20
C VAL A 325 -11.12 -8.24 1.69
N LEU A 326 -10.40 -8.28 0.57
CA LEU A 326 -9.68 -9.45 0.10
C LEU A 326 -8.24 -9.37 0.62
N ARG A 327 -7.86 -10.29 1.49
CA ARG A 327 -6.48 -10.45 1.96
C ARG A 327 -5.82 -11.58 1.20
N SER A 328 -4.61 -11.37 0.72
CA SER A 328 -3.89 -12.40 -0.02
C SER A 328 -2.40 -12.33 0.26
N ARG A 329 -1.75 -13.49 0.29
CA ARG A 329 -0.32 -13.61 0.48
C ARG A 329 0.28 -14.48 -0.61
N PHE A 330 1.35 -14.01 -1.22
CA PHE A 330 2.15 -14.84 -2.10
C PHE A 330 2.73 -16.00 -1.28
N THR A 331 2.40 -17.21 -1.68
CA THR A 331 2.91 -18.43 -1.08
C THR A 331 3.60 -19.25 -2.15
N TYR A 332 4.85 -19.60 -1.87
CA TYR A 332 5.62 -20.47 -2.71
C TYR A 332 5.26 -21.93 -2.40
N ASN A 333 4.74 -22.70 -3.36
CA ASN A 333 4.81 -24.16 -3.30
C ASN A 333 6.10 -24.65 -3.99
N PRO A 334 7.02 -25.27 -3.25
CA PRO A 334 8.18 -25.94 -3.83
C PRO A 334 7.86 -27.13 -4.75
#